data_AF-A0A0N1ICF9-F1
#
_entry.id   AF-A0A0N1ICF9-F1
#
_cell.length_a   1.000
_cell.length_b   1.000
_cell.length_c   1.000
_cell.angle_alpha   90.00
_cell.angle_beta   90.00
_cell.angle_gamma   90.00
#
_symmetry.space_group_name_H-M   'P 1'
#
loop_
_entity.id
_entity.type
_entity.pdbx_description
1 polymer ?
#
loop_
_entity_poly.entity_id
_entity_poly.type
_entity_poly.pdbx_seq_one_letter_code
_entity_poly.pdbx_strand_id
1 'polypeptide(L)'
;MEKTALKVALVELEGSPLPVYFISWLQSMFLFFKVSGIPQKEVDDPPKEPAKDLDTFDLLQRARFWMERGNLATAIRYVASLEGASLVAAETWLEAARIHLEIRQAAEAIIAHAAALGLQYI
;
A
#
# COMPACT_ATOMS: atom_id res chain seq x y z
N MET A 1 4.01 8.42 -11.31
CA MET A 1 3.22 8.21 -10.09
C MET A 1 4.15 7.74 -8.96
N GLU A 2 4.67 6.52 -9.01
CA GLU A 2 5.55 5.93 -7.99
C GLU A 2 6.81 6.77 -7.68
N LYS A 3 7.50 7.28 -8.72
CA LYS A 3 8.69 8.14 -8.57
C LYS A 3 8.40 9.52 -7.96
N THR A 4 7.16 9.99 -8.04
CA THR A 4 6.77 11.29 -7.50
C THR A 4 6.40 11.12 -6.04
N ALA A 5 5.61 10.10 -5.69
CA ALA A 5 5.24 9.79 -4.32
C ALA A 5 6.46 9.49 -3.42
N LEU A 6 7.46 8.78 -3.95
CA LEU A 6 8.74 8.53 -3.24
C LEU A 6 9.54 9.82 -2.98
N LYS A 7 9.41 10.85 -3.82
CA LYS A 7 10.11 12.13 -3.65
C LYS A 7 9.45 13.03 -2.59
N VAL A 8 8.13 12.95 -2.42
CA VAL A 8 7.40 13.82 -1.49
C VAL A 8 7.25 13.18 -0.11
N ALA A 9 7.22 11.85 -0.02
CA ALA A 9 7.20 11.10 1.24
C ALA A 9 8.35 11.43 2.21
N LEU A 10 9.47 11.94 1.68
CA LEU A 10 10.67 12.32 2.43
C LEU A 10 10.63 13.77 2.96
N VAL A 11 9.56 14.50 2.71
CA VAL A 11 9.36 15.90 3.15
C VAL A 11 8.51 15.91 4.42
N GLU A 12 8.96 15.22 5.45
CA GLU A 12 8.32 15.25 6.78
C GLU A 12 9.22 15.87 7.86
N LEU A 13 10.12 16.77 7.45
CA LEU A 13 10.71 17.73 8.36
C LEU A 13 10.89 19.08 7.66
N GLU A 14 9.93 19.96 7.93
CA GLU A 14 9.99 21.39 7.65
C GLU A 14 11.35 21.96 8.15
N GLY A 15 12.18 22.46 7.23
CA GLY A 15 13.37 23.26 7.57
C GLY A 15 14.76 22.62 7.49
N SER A 16 14.95 21.45 6.86
CA SER A 16 16.29 20.86 6.69
C SER A 16 17.07 21.44 5.49
N PRO A 17 18.39 21.70 5.61
CA PRO A 17 19.19 22.30 4.55
C PRO A 17 19.34 21.38 3.32
N LEU A 18 19.52 21.97 2.13
CA LEU A 18 19.70 21.31 0.82
C LEU A 18 20.54 20.02 0.80
N PRO A 19 21.64 19.88 1.58
CA PRO A 19 22.43 18.64 1.62
C PRO A 19 21.65 17.43 2.16
N VAL A 20 20.67 17.64 3.06
CA VAL A 20 19.84 16.55 3.61
C VAL A 20 18.97 15.92 2.53
N TYR A 21 18.48 16.71 1.57
CA TYR A 21 17.75 16.22 0.39
C TYR A 21 18.61 15.31 -0.49
N PHE A 22 19.90 15.64 -0.66
CA PHE A 22 20.83 14.82 -1.44
C PHE A 22 21.16 13.50 -0.74
N ILE A 23 21.37 13.53 0.58
CA ILE A 23 21.64 12.32 1.38
C ILE A 23 20.41 11.43 1.46
N SER A 24 19.21 12.00 1.62
CA SER A 24 17.93 11.30 1.56
C SER A 24 17.72 10.61 0.19
N TRP A 25 18.01 11.31 -0.90
CA TRP A 25 17.96 10.75 -2.25
C TRP A 25 18.96 9.60 -2.44
N LEU A 26 20.18 9.75 -1.92
CA LEU A 26 21.21 8.73 -2.00
C LEU A 26 20.88 7.51 -1.11
N GLN A 27 20.36 7.73 0.09
CA GLN A 27 19.89 6.68 0.99
C GLN A 27 18.72 5.89 0.38
N SER A 28 17.75 6.59 -0.24
CA SER A 28 16.65 5.94 -0.97
C SER A 28 17.17 5.02 -2.08
N MET A 29 18.21 5.45 -2.80
CA MET A 29 18.85 4.64 -3.85
C MET A 29 19.52 3.37 -3.30
N PHE A 30 20.12 3.45 -2.11
CA PHE A 30 20.78 2.31 -1.46
C PHE A 30 19.81 1.38 -0.69
N LEU A 31 18.63 1.85 -0.27
CA LEU A 31 17.64 1.02 0.43
C LEU A 31 16.87 0.06 -0.48
N PHE A 32 16.83 0.30 -1.80
CA PHE A 32 16.39 -0.72 -2.77
C PHE A 32 17.23 -2.01 -2.72
N PHE A 33 18.43 -1.97 -2.13
CA PHE A 33 19.29 -3.15 -1.93
C PHE A 33 19.11 -3.84 -0.57
N LYS A 34 18.52 -3.20 0.45
CA LYS A 34 18.17 -3.87 1.70
C LYS A 34 16.74 -4.40 1.61
N VAL A 35 16.62 -5.58 1.04
CA VAL A 35 15.44 -6.44 1.18
C VAL A 35 15.39 -6.86 2.66
N SER A 36 14.72 -6.07 3.50
CA SER A 36 14.20 -6.56 4.77
C SER A 36 13.14 -7.60 4.41
N GLY A 37 13.54 -8.87 4.33
CA GLY A 37 12.65 -9.96 3.96
C GLY A 37 11.40 -9.93 4.82
N ILE A 38 10.22 -9.91 4.17
CA ILE A 38 8.94 -9.92 4.86
C ILE A 38 8.92 -11.18 5.76
N PRO A 39 8.67 -11.05 7.08
CA PRO A 39 8.65 -12.20 7.97
C PRO A 39 7.62 -13.22 7.46
N GLN A 40 8.02 -14.49 7.31
CA GLN A 40 7.16 -15.55 6.79
C GLN A 40 5.82 -15.65 7.55
N LYS A 41 5.81 -15.32 8.84
CA LYS A 41 4.62 -15.25 9.68
C LYS A 41 3.57 -14.22 9.21
N GLU A 42 3.98 -13.10 8.63
CA GLU A 42 3.05 -12.12 8.06
C GLU A 42 2.52 -12.54 6.69
N VAL A 43 3.26 -13.40 5.99
CA VAL A 43 2.81 -14.00 4.72
C VAL A 43 1.71 -15.02 4.99
N ASP A 44 1.83 -15.78 6.07
CA ASP A 44 0.86 -16.81 6.48
C ASP A 44 -0.40 -16.21 7.12
N ASP A 45 -0.26 -15.15 7.93
CA ASP A 45 -1.38 -14.41 8.52
C ASP A 45 -1.13 -12.89 8.43
N PRO A 46 -1.73 -12.19 7.45
CA PRO A 46 -1.53 -10.75 7.32
C PRO A 46 -2.19 -10.03 8.51
N PRO A 47 -1.42 -9.37 9.38
CA PRO A 47 -1.97 -8.76 10.59
C PRO A 47 -3.03 -7.70 10.21
N LYS A 48 -4.07 -7.54 11.03
CA LYS A 48 -5.18 -6.58 10.82
C LYS A 48 -4.76 -5.11 10.94
N GLU A 49 -3.62 -4.86 11.58
CA GLU A 49 -2.97 -3.57 11.64
C GLU A 49 -1.47 -3.74 11.34
N PRO A 50 -0.86 -2.86 10.55
CA PRO A 50 0.58 -2.88 10.34
C PRO A 50 1.31 -2.64 11.67
N ALA A 51 2.48 -3.26 11.84
CA ALA A 51 3.27 -3.07 13.05
C ALA A 51 3.67 -1.59 13.19
N LYS A 52 3.57 -1.05 14.40
CA LYS A 52 3.82 0.37 14.70
C LYS A 52 5.28 0.80 14.51
N ASP A 53 6.19 -0.15 14.43
CA ASP A 53 7.63 0.09 14.32
C ASP A 53 8.12 0.12 12.85
N LEU A 54 7.21 0.15 11.87
CA LEU A 54 7.55 0.12 10.45
C LEU A 54 7.82 1.52 9.91
N ASP A 55 8.94 1.67 9.23
CA ASP A 55 9.25 2.89 8.48
C ASP A 55 8.35 3.00 7.23
N THR A 56 8.15 4.22 6.76
CA THR A 56 7.37 4.56 5.54
C THR A 56 7.81 3.73 4.34
N PHE A 57 9.11 3.45 4.21
CA PHE A 57 9.65 2.60 3.14
C PHE A 57 9.27 1.13 3.28
N ASP A 58 9.30 0.59 4.51
CA ASP A 58 8.91 -0.78 4.78
C ASP A 58 7.41 -0.97 4.49
N LEU A 59 6.58 0.01 4.84
CA LEU A 59 5.15 0.03 4.52
C LEU A 59 4.91 0.01 3.00
N LEU A 60 5.61 0.86 2.23
CA LEU A 60 5.49 0.89 0.77
C LEU A 60 5.96 -0.40 0.10
N GLN A 61 7.07 -1.00 0.56
CA GLN A 61 7.52 -2.30 0.03
C GLN A 61 6.50 -3.41 0.30
N ARG A 62 5.94 -3.46 1.51
CA ARG A 62 4.90 -4.42 1.88
C ARG A 62 3.65 -4.23 1.04
N ALA A 63 3.21 -2.99 0.84
CA ALA A 63 2.10 -2.67 -0.03
C ALA A 63 2.32 -3.19 -1.45
N ARG A 64 3.51 -2.95 -2.02
CA ARG A 64 3.87 -3.42 -3.36
C ARG A 64 3.90 -4.96 -3.44
N PHE A 65 4.46 -5.62 -2.44
CA PHE A 65 4.50 -7.07 -2.38
C PHE A 65 3.10 -7.71 -2.38
N TRP A 66 2.17 -7.17 -1.60
CA TRP A 66 0.79 -7.66 -1.57
C TRP A 66 0.02 -7.33 -2.85
N MET A 67 0.31 -6.18 -3.45
CA MET A 67 -0.24 -5.78 -4.75
C MET A 67 0.19 -6.72 -5.86
N GLU A 68 1.47 -7.10 -5.94
CA GLU A 68 2.00 -8.05 -6.92
C GLU A 68 1.39 -9.46 -6.76
N ARG A 69 0.94 -9.82 -5.55
CA ARG A 69 0.25 -11.09 -5.26
C ARG A 69 -1.26 -11.03 -5.43
N GLY A 70 -1.81 -9.90 -5.87
CA GLY A 70 -3.24 -9.71 -6.10
C GLY A 70 -4.08 -9.49 -4.84
N ASN A 71 -3.47 -9.35 -3.66
CA ASN A 71 -4.18 -9.00 -2.43
C ASN A 71 -4.24 -7.46 -2.27
N LEU A 72 -5.14 -6.85 -3.04
CA LEU A 72 -5.31 -5.40 -3.06
C LEU A 72 -5.79 -4.86 -1.70
N ALA A 73 -6.64 -5.60 -0.97
CA ALA A 73 -7.16 -5.17 0.32
C ALA A 73 -6.04 -5.00 1.36
N THR A 74 -5.09 -5.94 1.42
CA THR A 74 -3.93 -5.82 2.30
C THR A 74 -3.00 -4.70 1.85
N ALA A 75 -2.79 -4.52 0.54
CA ALA A 75 -1.98 -3.42 0.02
C ALA A 75 -2.55 -2.04 0.39
N ILE A 76 -3.86 -1.84 0.25
CA ILE A 76 -4.58 -0.63 0.67
C ILE A 76 -4.33 -0.34 2.15
N ARG A 77 -4.37 -1.36 3.02
CA ARG A 77 -4.16 -1.19 4.46
C ARG A 77 -2.76 -0.69 4.81
N TYR A 78 -1.72 -1.20 4.13
CA TYR A 78 -0.34 -0.72 4.32
C TYR A 78 -0.11 0.70 3.77
N VAL A 79 -0.81 1.08 2.70
CA VAL A 79 -0.72 2.45 2.18
C VAL A 79 -1.53 3.43 3.03
N ALA A 80 -2.66 3.00 3.59
CA ALA A 80 -3.48 3.81 4.48
C ALA A 80 -2.82 4.08 5.84
N SER A 81 -1.83 3.26 6.24
CA SER A 81 -1.05 3.48 7.46
C SER A 81 0.18 4.36 7.25
N LEU A 82 0.38 4.90 6.06
CA LEU A 82 1.41 5.91 5.82
C LEU A 82 1.05 7.20 6.56
N GLU A 83 2.06 7.99 6.93
CA GLU A 83 1.87 9.27 7.62
C GLU A 83 2.42 10.46 6.80
N GLY A 84 1.91 11.65 7.10
CA GLY A 84 2.27 12.93 6.50
C GLY A 84 2.33 12.98 4.98
N ALA A 85 3.45 13.46 4.45
CA ALA A 85 3.60 13.75 3.02
C ALA A 85 3.55 12.49 2.14
N SER A 86 3.88 11.32 2.71
CA SER A 86 3.84 10.04 2.00
C SER A 86 2.41 9.58 1.76
N LEU A 87 1.53 9.76 2.74
CA LEU A 87 0.11 9.48 2.64
C LEU A 87 -0.56 10.40 1.61
N VAL A 88 -0.30 11.72 1.69
CA VAL A 88 -0.86 12.70 0.75
C VAL A 88 -0.48 12.36 -0.69
N ALA A 89 0.76 11.94 -0.93
CA ALA A 89 1.19 11.57 -2.27
C ALA A 89 0.58 10.24 -2.78
N ALA A 90 0.16 9.36 -1.87
CA ALA A 90 -0.50 8.09 -2.18
C ALA A 90 -2.04 8.18 -2.18
N GLU A 91 -2.62 9.29 -1.70
CA GLU A 91 -4.06 9.46 -1.51
C GLU A 91 -4.88 9.21 -2.78
N THR A 92 -4.47 9.79 -3.92
CA THR A 92 -5.15 9.55 -5.20
C THR A 92 -5.16 8.08 -5.60
N TRP A 93 -4.05 7.37 -5.34
CA TRP A 93 -3.98 5.94 -5.61
C TRP A 93 -4.84 5.14 -4.63
N LEU A 94 -4.82 5.51 -3.35
CA LEU A 94 -5.57 4.84 -2.29
C LEU A 94 -7.08 4.90 -2.56
N GLU A 95 -7.56 6.07 -2.99
CA GLU A 95 -8.96 6.29 -3.34
C GLU A 95 -9.36 5.44 -4.56
N ALA A 96 -8.55 5.47 -5.62
CA ALA A 96 -8.80 4.66 -6.82
C ALA A 96 -8.79 3.15 -6.51
N ALA A 97 -7.86 2.70 -5.67
CA ALA A 97 -7.78 1.31 -5.24
C ALA A 97 -9.00 0.89 -4.40
N ARG A 98 -9.48 1.78 -3.51
CA ARG A 98 -10.68 1.56 -2.71
C ARG A 98 -11.92 1.42 -3.59
N ILE A 99 -12.15 2.38 -4.49
CA ILE A 99 -13.27 2.33 -5.44
C ILE A 99 -13.24 1.05 -6.27
N HIS A 100 -12.06 0.65 -6.76
CA HIS A 100 -11.92 -0.60 -7.52
C HIS A 100 -12.34 -1.82 -6.70
N LEU A 101 -11.92 -1.89 -5.43
CA LEU A 101 -12.29 -3.00 -4.54
C LEU A 101 -13.79 -3.03 -4.25
N GLU A 102 -14.41 -1.87 -4.02
CA GLU A 102 -15.84 -1.74 -3.78
C GLU A 102 -16.67 -2.18 -5.00
N ILE A 103 -16.27 -1.75 -6.20
CA ILE A 103 -16.93 -2.17 -7.45
C ILE A 103 -16.82 -3.69 -7.62
N ARG A 104 -15.65 -4.26 -7.35
CA ARG A 104 -15.45 -5.70 -7.44
C ARG A 104 -16.35 -6.46 -6.45
N GLN A 105 -16.42 -6.01 -5.21
CA GLN A 105 -17.27 -6.62 -4.18
C GLN A 105 -18.76 -6.51 -4.54
N ALA A 106 -19.20 -5.36 -5.06
CA ALA A 106 -20.57 -5.17 -5.52
C ALA A 106 -20.90 -6.11 -6.70
N ALA A 107 -19.99 -6.25 -7.66
CA ALA A 107 -20.16 -7.16 -8.79
C ALA A 107 -20.24 -8.62 -8.32
N GLU A 108 -19.35 -9.04 -7.42
CA GLU A 108 -19.37 -10.38 -6.82
C GLU A 108 -20.70 -10.66 -6.08
N ALA A 109 -21.23 -9.68 -5.35
CA ALA A 109 -22.51 -9.80 -4.67
C ALA A 109 -23.69 -9.95 -5.65
N ILE A 110 -23.70 -9.18 -6.75
CA ILE A 110 -24.72 -9.28 -7.79
C ILE A 110 -24.68 -10.65 -8.47
N ILE A 111 -23.48 -11.15 -8.80
CA ILE A 111 -23.30 -12.47 -9.42
C ILE A 111 -23.75 -13.57 -8.46
N ALA A 112 -23.38 -13.50 -7.18
CA ALA A 112 -23.81 -14.47 -6.18
C ALA A 112 -25.34 -14.47 -6.02
N HIS A 113 -25.97 -13.29 -6.03
CA HIS A 113 -27.42 -13.17 -5.99
C HIS A 113 -28.08 -13.77 -7.24
N ALA A 114 -27.57 -13.48 -8.44
CA ALA A 114 -28.07 -14.04 -9.69
C ALA A 114 -27.92 -15.57 -9.75
N ALA A 115 -26.79 -16.11 -9.28
CA ALA A 115 -26.55 -17.55 -9.19
C ALA A 115 -27.54 -18.24 -8.23
N ALA A 116 -27.81 -17.63 -7.07
CA ALA A 116 -28.79 -18.15 -6.11
C ALA A 116 -30.21 -18.19 -6.69
N LEU A 117 -30.63 -17.14 -7.41
CA LEU A 117 -31.93 -17.12 -8.09
C LEU A 117 -32.01 -18.16 -9.22
N GLY A 118 -30.95 -18.33 -10.01
CA GLY A 118 -30.88 -19.33 -11.07
C GLY A 118 -31.00 -20.76 -10.55
N LEU A 119 -30.39 -21.04 -9.38
CA LEU A 119 -30.52 -22.33 -8.69
C LEU A 119 -31.92 -22.60 -8.12
N GLN A 120 -32.69 -21.56 -7.80
CA GLN A 120 -34.08 -21.70 -7.34
C GLN A 120 -35.07 -22.02 -8.46
N TYR A 121 -34.69 -21.77 -9.72
CA TYR A 121 -35.56 -21.92 -10.88
C TYR A 121 -35.32 -23.22 -11.69
N ILE A 122 -34.40 -24.07 -11.22
CA ILE A 122 -34.10 -25.41 -11.74
C ILE A 122 -34.67 -26.43 -10.75
#